data_AF-A0A535IPM0-F1
#
_entry.id   AF-A0A535IPM0-F1
#
_cell.length_a   1.000
_cell.length_b   1.000
_cell.length_c   1.000
_cell.angle_alpha   90.00
_cell.angle_beta   90.00
_cell.angle_gamma   90.00
#
_symmetry.space_group_name_H-M   'P 1'
#
loop_
_entity.id
_entity.type
_entity.pdbx_description
1 polymer ?
#
loop_
_entity_poly.entity_id
_entity_poly.type
_entity_poly.pdbx_seq_one_letter_code
_entity_poly.pdbx_strand_id
1 'polypeptide(L)'
;DDLEPEDEAADDAATELGDRRALTNGDLARIFHEIGDILEVKGELVFKTVAYHRAADAIGRAPFDVAEAYRKGDAPKIPGVGQAIADKITELVTTGRMPFHERLKAEIPASLVELLQIPGLGPRTVRHSARRPRPAHSAHSAASP
;
A
#
# COMPACT_ATOMS: atom_id res chain seq x y z
N ASP A 1 1.49 36.09 -34.94
CA ASP A 1 2.39 35.39 -34.02
C ASP A 1 1.84 35.61 -32.63
N ASP A 2 0.77 34.87 -32.33
CA ASP A 2 0.14 34.87 -31.02
C ASP A 2 0.44 33.51 -30.41
N LEU A 3 1.25 33.56 -29.36
CA LEU A 3 1.57 32.46 -28.48
C LEU A 3 0.34 32.19 -27.61
N GLU A 4 -0.28 31.03 -27.74
CA GLU A 4 -1.18 30.50 -26.72
C GLU A 4 -0.48 29.36 -25.97
N PRO A 5 -0.17 29.54 -24.68
CA PRO A 5 0.26 28.46 -23.80
C PRO A 5 -0.98 27.78 -23.22
N GLU A 6 -1.36 26.63 -23.77
CA GLU A 6 -2.47 25.84 -23.23
C GLU A 6 -1.96 24.78 -22.25
N ASP A 7 -2.05 25.16 -20.98
CA ASP A 7 -2.52 24.33 -19.85
C ASP A 7 -1.79 23.01 -19.54
N GLU A 8 -0.67 23.16 -18.84
CA GLU A 8 -0.25 22.24 -17.78
C GLU A 8 -1.28 22.23 -16.63
N ALA A 9 -2.37 21.46 -16.75
CA ALA A 9 -3.26 21.20 -15.60
C ALA A 9 -4.11 19.92 -15.70
N ALA A 10 -3.67 18.91 -16.46
CA ALA A 10 -4.48 17.71 -16.71
C ALA A 10 -4.25 16.52 -15.74
N ASP A 11 -3.27 16.59 -14.83
CA ASP A 11 -2.82 15.39 -14.10
C ASP A 11 -3.56 15.13 -12.77
N ASP A 12 -4.25 16.12 -12.19
CA ASP A 12 -4.89 15.98 -10.87
C ASP A 12 -6.30 15.36 -10.89
N ALA A 13 -6.92 15.20 -12.07
CA ALA A 13 -8.29 14.67 -12.18
C ALA A 13 -8.37 13.12 -12.22
N ALA A 14 -7.25 12.42 -12.39
CA ALA A 14 -7.23 10.96 -12.53
C ALA A 14 -7.55 10.23 -11.20
N THR A 15 -7.32 10.87 -10.06
CA THR A 15 -7.48 10.25 -8.73
C THR A 15 -8.94 10.19 -8.24
N GLU A 16 -9.83 11.06 -8.73
CA GLU A 16 -11.26 11.04 -8.34
C GLU A 16 -12.14 10.08 -9.17
N LEU A 17 -11.67 9.63 -10.35
CA LEU A 17 -12.42 8.69 -11.19
C LEU A 17 -12.30 7.21 -10.73
N GLY A 18 -11.48 6.94 -9.71
CA GLY A 18 -11.32 5.62 -9.11
C GLY A 18 -12.55 5.09 -8.37
N ASP A 19 -13.53 5.94 -8.06
CA ASP A 19 -14.67 5.59 -7.20
C ASP A 19 -15.95 5.15 -7.95
N ARG A 20 -15.90 5.01 -9.28
CA ARG A 20 -17.06 4.53 -10.09
C ARG A 20 -16.80 3.28 -10.93
N ARG A 21 -15.59 2.72 -10.84
CA ARG A 21 -15.25 1.44 -11.50
C ARG A 21 -15.22 0.36 -10.42
N ALA A 22 -15.93 -0.74 -10.64
CA ALA A 22 -15.87 -1.89 -9.73
C ALA A 22 -14.41 -2.32 -9.54
N LEU A 23 -13.98 -2.49 -8.28
CA LEU A 23 -12.63 -2.91 -7.93
C LEU A 23 -12.25 -4.16 -8.72
N THR A 24 -11.17 -4.08 -9.49
CA THR A 24 -10.68 -5.23 -10.25
C THR A 24 -9.78 -6.11 -9.37
N ASN A 25 -9.53 -7.36 -9.80
CA ASN A 25 -8.53 -8.21 -9.16
C ASN A 25 -7.15 -7.53 -9.08
N GLY A 26 -6.81 -6.72 -10.10
CA GLY A 26 -5.57 -5.95 -10.12
C GLY A 26 -5.53 -4.87 -9.04
N ASP A 27 -6.64 -4.17 -8.81
CA ASP A 27 -6.75 -3.15 -7.77
C ASP A 27 -6.66 -3.77 -6.37
N LEU A 28 -7.37 -4.89 -6.16
CA LEU A 28 -7.25 -5.67 -4.93
C LEU A 28 -5.80 -6.14 -4.70
N ALA A 29 -5.19 -6.77 -5.70
CA ALA A 29 -3.80 -7.23 -5.59
C ALA A 29 -2.84 -6.08 -5.22
N ARG A 30 -2.98 -4.91 -5.85
CA ARG A 30 -2.18 -3.73 -5.53
C ARG A 30 -2.35 -3.29 -4.07
N ILE A 31 -3.58 -3.16 -3.60
CA ILE A 31 -3.87 -2.75 -2.21
C ILE A 31 -3.26 -3.75 -1.21
N PHE A 32 -3.41 -5.06 -1.45
CA PHE A 32 -2.88 -6.07 -0.54
C PHE A 32 -1.35 -6.21 -0.61
N HIS A 33 -0.71 -5.94 -1.77
CA HIS A 33 0.74 -5.79 -1.84
C HIS A 33 1.22 -4.60 -1.02
N GLU A 34 0.59 -3.45 -1.20
CA GLU A 34 0.92 -2.22 -0.47
C GLU A 34 0.83 -2.44 1.05
N ILE A 35 -0.22 -3.13 1.53
CA ILE A 35 -0.32 -3.50 2.95
C ILE A 35 0.89 -4.34 3.39
N GLY A 36 1.30 -5.34 2.60
CA GLY A 36 2.47 -6.17 2.89
C GLY A 36 3.76 -5.34 2.99
N ASP A 37 3.96 -4.42 2.04
CA ASP A 37 5.12 -3.53 1.99
C ASP A 37 5.19 -2.60 3.20
N ILE A 38 4.05 -1.99 3.57
CA ILE A 38 3.95 -1.12 4.74
C ILE A 38 4.28 -1.89 6.02
N LEU A 39 3.74 -3.09 6.16
CA LEU A 39 4.01 -3.95 7.32
C LEU A 39 5.50 -4.34 7.38
N GLU A 40 6.13 -4.64 6.25
CA GLU A 40 7.58 -4.93 6.20
C GLU A 40 8.41 -3.73 6.62
N VAL A 41 8.08 -2.54 6.12
CA VAL A 41 8.76 -1.29 6.49
C VAL A 41 8.63 -0.99 7.98
N LYS A 42 7.46 -1.24 8.56
CA LYS A 42 7.20 -1.10 10.00
C LYS A 42 7.91 -2.15 10.86
N GLY A 43 8.50 -3.18 10.26
CA GLY A 43 9.15 -4.28 10.99
C GLY A 43 8.17 -5.21 11.68
N GLU A 44 6.95 -5.36 11.14
CA GLU A 44 6.00 -6.35 11.62
C GLU A 44 6.49 -7.79 11.37
N LEU A 45 5.79 -8.75 11.97
CA LEU A 45 6.16 -10.16 11.89
C LEU A 45 6.20 -10.64 10.43
N VAL A 46 7.31 -11.24 10.02
CA VAL A 46 7.57 -11.71 8.63
C VAL A 46 6.44 -12.60 8.10
N PHE A 47 5.83 -13.43 8.95
CA PHE A 47 4.72 -14.27 8.49
C PHE A 47 3.51 -13.45 8.04
N LYS A 48 3.25 -12.28 8.64
CA LYS A 48 2.15 -11.40 8.25
C LYS A 48 2.45 -10.76 6.90
N THR A 49 3.63 -10.19 6.73
CA THR A 49 4.03 -9.53 5.47
C THR A 49 3.97 -10.52 4.30
N VAL A 50 4.54 -11.72 4.49
CA VAL A 50 4.48 -12.80 3.50
C VAL A 50 3.06 -13.25 3.21
N ALA A 51 2.17 -13.31 4.22
CA ALA A 51 0.77 -13.67 4.00
C ALA A 51 0.05 -12.63 3.11
N TYR A 52 0.30 -11.33 3.33
CA TYR A 52 -0.26 -10.27 2.50
C TYR A 52 0.20 -10.35 1.04
N HIS A 53 1.50 -10.51 0.80
CA HIS A 53 2.03 -10.65 -0.56
C HIS A 53 1.51 -11.89 -1.27
N ARG A 54 1.50 -13.05 -0.58
CA ARG A 54 0.97 -14.29 -1.16
C ARG A 54 -0.52 -14.19 -1.51
N ALA A 55 -1.30 -13.54 -0.66
CA ALA A 55 -2.71 -13.30 -0.95
C ALA A 55 -2.87 -12.36 -2.15
N ALA A 56 -2.09 -11.28 -2.22
CA ALA A 56 -2.14 -10.35 -3.33
C ALA A 56 -1.82 -11.02 -4.68
N ASP A 57 -0.76 -11.84 -4.72
CA ASP A 57 -0.41 -12.66 -5.89
C ASP A 57 -1.55 -13.60 -6.29
N ALA A 58 -2.17 -14.26 -5.30
CA ALA A 58 -3.25 -15.22 -5.55
C ALA A 58 -4.53 -14.53 -6.06
N ILE A 59 -4.88 -13.37 -5.50
CA ILE A 59 -6.00 -12.54 -5.94
C ILE A 59 -5.78 -12.07 -7.39
N GLY A 60 -4.60 -11.56 -7.70
CA GLY A 60 -4.28 -11.07 -9.05
C GLY A 60 -4.32 -12.15 -10.13
N ARG A 61 -4.08 -13.42 -9.76
CA ARG A 61 -4.12 -14.59 -10.67
C ARG A 61 -5.45 -15.33 -10.65
N ALA A 62 -6.41 -14.92 -9.82
CA ALA A 62 -7.69 -15.60 -9.72
C ALA A 62 -8.41 -15.58 -11.09
N PRO A 63 -8.94 -16.71 -11.57
CA PRO A 63 -9.58 -16.81 -12.88
C PRO A 63 -11.03 -16.29 -12.90
N PHE A 64 -11.48 -15.65 -11.82
CA PHE A 64 -12.82 -15.14 -11.62
C PHE A 64 -12.77 -13.74 -11.02
N ASP A 65 -13.87 -12.99 -11.08
CA ASP A 65 -14.00 -11.68 -10.44
C ASP A 65 -14.06 -11.85 -8.91
N VAL A 66 -12.96 -11.52 -8.24
CA VAL A 66 -12.84 -11.66 -6.79
C VAL A 66 -13.74 -10.65 -6.08
N ALA A 67 -13.82 -9.42 -6.59
CA ALA A 67 -14.62 -8.39 -5.93
C ALA A 67 -16.10 -8.73 -5.95
N GLU A 68 -16.60 -9.22 -7.09
CA GLU A 68 -17.99 -9.65 -7.22
C GLU A 68 -18.30 -10.88 -6.35
N ALA A 69 -17.44 -11.89 -6.37
CA ALA A 69 -17.67 -13.13 -5.62
C ALA A 69 -17.67 -12.91 -4.09
N TYR A 70 -16.78 -12.04 -3.60
CA TYR A 70 -16.79 -11.66 -2.18
C TYR A 70 -18.00 -10.79 -1.82
N ARG A 71 -18.45 -9.91 -2.72
CA ARG A 71 -19.66 -9.09 -2.50
C ARG A 71 -20.93 -9.94 -2.42
N LYS A 72 -21.00 -11.02 -3.19
CA LYS A 72 -22.12 -11.99 -3.18
C LYS A 72 -22.05 -12.98 -2.01
N GLY A 73 -20.89 -13.09 -1.36
CA GLY A 73 -20.65 -14.08 -0.29
C GLY A 73 -20.46 -15.50 -0.82
N ASP A 74 -20.17 -15.68 -2.11
CA ASP A 74 -19.99 -16.98 -2.78
C ASP A 74 -18.55 -17.20 -3.28
N ALA A 75 -17.60 -16.41 -2.76
CA ALA A 75 -16.19 -16.47 -3.11
C ALA A 75 -15.62 -17.90 -3.02
N PRO A 76 -15.11 -18.46 -4.14
CA PRO A 76 -14.35 -19.69 -4.11
C PRO A 76 -13.13 -19.57 -3.20
N LYS A 77 -12.67 -20.70 -2.64
CA LYS A 77 -11.45 -20.72 -1.86
C LYS A 77 -10.25 -20.33 -2.73
N ILE A 78 -9.58 -19.23 -2.37
CA ILE A 78 -8.34 -18.80 -3.01
C ILE A 78 -7.14 -19.29 -2.18
N PRO A 79 -6.28 -20.18 -2.70
CA PRO A 79 -5.08 -20.63 -1.99
C PRO A 79 -4.18 -19.44 -1.58
N GLY A 80 -3.76 -19.40 -0.33
CA GLY A 80 -2.96 -18.29 0.21
C GLY A 80 -3.79 -17.14 0.81
N VAL A 81 -5.10 -17.10 0.57
CA VAL A 81 -6.03 -16.17 1.22
C VAL A 81 -6.62 -16.86 2.45
N GLY A 82 -6.18 -16.44 3.65
CA GLY A 82 -6.75 -16.88 4.92
C GLY A 82 -7.95 -16.03 5.37
N GLN A 83 -8.62 -16.45 6.44
CA GLN A 83 -9.84 -15.78 6.94
C GLN A 83 -9.67 -14.28 7.17
N ALA A 84 -8.60 -13.86 7.86
CA ALA A 84 -8.37 -12.45 8.15
C ALA A 84 -8.15 -11.58 6.90
N ILE A 85 -7.72 -12.18 5.79
CA ILE A 85 -7.56 -11.49 4.50
C ILE A 85 -8.91 -11.50 3.77
N ALA A 86 -9.61 -12.63 3.77
CA ALA A 86 -10.97 -12.76 3.25
C ALA A 86 -11.91 -11.72 3.86
N ASP A 87 -11.88 -11.53 5.18
CA ASP A 87 -12.71 -10.54 5.89
C ASP A 87 -12.41 -9.11 5.41
N LYS A 88 -11.13 -8.80 5.14
CA LYS A 88 -10.71 -7.49 4.62
C LYS A 88 -11.11 -7.29 3.16
N ILE A 89 -11.10 -8.33 2.35
CA ILE A 89 -11.63 -8.26 0.98
C ILE A 89 -13.13 -7.95 1.06
N THR A 90 -13.88 -8.69 1.86
CA THR A 90 -15.32 -8.44 2.08
C THR A 90 -15.58 -7.01 2.53
N GLU A 91 -14.86 -6.53 3.55
CA GLU A 91 -14.99 -5.15 4.05
C GLU A 91 -14.75 -4.13 2.94
N LEU A 92 -13.66 -4.28 2.18
CA LEU A 92 -13.30 -3.35 1.11
C LEU A 92 -14.34 -3.35 -0.03
N VAL A 93 -14.80 -4.52 -0.48
CA VAL A 93 -15.69 -4.61 -1.66
C VAL A 93 -17.15 -4.27 -1.37
N THR A 94 -17.53 -4.28 -0.08
CA THR A 94 -18.88 -3.92 0.39
C THR A 94 -18.98 -2.48 0.85
N THR A 95 -17.96 -1.97 1.55
CA THR A 95 -17.98 -0.61 2.12
C THR A 95 -17.23 0.42 1.27
N GLY A 96 -16.41 -0.04 0.32
CA GLY A 96 -15.49 0.80 -0.44
C GLY A 96 -14.26 1.25 0.35
N ARG A 97 -14.17 0.90 1.64
CA ARG A 97 -13.08 1.33 2.53
C ARG A 97 -12.48 0.17 3.31
N MET A 98 -11.24 0.35 3.74
CA MET A 98 -10.57 -0.60 4.63
C MET A 98 -9.85 0.21 5.73
N PRO A 99 -10.47 0.40 6.91
CA PRO A 99 -9.89 1.18 8.01
C PRO A 99 -8.51 0.67 8.46
N PHE A 100 -8.22 -0.61 8.23
CA PHE A 100 -6.89 -1.14 8.46
C PHE A 100 -5.84 -0.54 7.52
N HIS A 101 -6.14 -0.45 6.23
CA HIS A 101 -5.24 0.12 5.22
C HIS A 101 -5.07 1.63 5.41
N GLU A 102 -6.14 2.35 5.71
CA GLU A 102 -6.11 3.79 6.00
C GLU A 102 -5.22 4.11 7.21
N ARG A 103 -5.36 3.35 8.31
CA ARG A 103 -4.50 3.51 9.49
C ARG A 103 -3.04 3.23 9.16
N LEU A 104 -2.77 2.15 8.41
CA LEU A 104 -1.41 1.84 8.00
C LEU A 104 -0.78 2.98 7.19
N LYS A 105 -1.54 3.59 6.26
CA LYS A 105 -1.08 4.75 5.49
C LYS A 105 -0.80 5.98 6.36
N ALA A 106 -1.63 6.23 7.37
CA ALA A 106 -1.43 7.36 8.28
C ALA A 106 -0.20 7.21 9.20
N GLU A 107 0.26 5.98 9.44
CA GLU A 107 1.37 5.68 10.36
C GLU A 107 2.76 5.78 9.70
N ILE A 108 2.84 5.87 8.37
CA ILE A 108 4.09 6.04 7.64
C ILE A 108 4.12 7.39 6.93
N PRO A 109 5.27 8.11 6.92
CA PRO A 109 5.41 9.35 6.18
C PRO A 109 5.07 9.15 4.69
N ALA A 110 4.38 10.10 4.08
CA ALA A 110 4.02 10.05 2.65
C ALA A 110 5.26 9.84 1.75
N SER A 111 6.39 10.46 2.11
CA SER A 111 7.68 10.28 1.44
C SER A 111 8.19 8.83 1.44
N LEU A 112 7.76 8.00 2.40
CA LEU A 112 8.11 6.59 2.47
C LEU A 112 7.18 5.73 1.61
N VAL A 113 5.91 6.12 1.50
CA VAL A 113 4.92 5.50 0.61
C VAL A 113 5.33 5.71 -0.85
N GLU A 114 5.74 6.93 -1.21
CA GLU A 114 6.22 7.26 -2.56
C GLU A 114 7.42 6.40 -2.97
N LEU A 115 8.35 6.14 -2.04
CA LEU A 115 9.50 5.28 -2.28
C LEU A 115 9.11 3.80 -2.52
N LEU A 116 8.01 3.32 -1.92
CA LEU A 116 7.50 1.96 -2.15
C LEU A 116 6.78 1.82 -3.50
N GLN A 117 6.27 2.91 -4.06
CA GLN A 117 5.56 2.92 -5.34
C GLN A 117 6.52 2.95 -6.55
N ILE A 118 7.81 3.20 -6.34
CA ILE A 118 8.82 3.24 -7.42
C ILE A 118 9.09 1.80 -7.92
N PRO A 119 8.81 1.48 -9.20
CA PRO A 119 9.09 0.17 -9.77
C PRO A 119 10.57 -0.22 -9.61
N GLY A 120 10.83 -1.36 -8.98
CA GLY A 120 12.20 -1.85 -8.72
C GLY A 120 12.80 -1.44 -7.37
N LEU A 121 12.15 -0.56 -6.60
CA LEU A 121 12.50 -0.27 -5.21
C LEU A 121 11.59 -1.06 -4.26
N GLY A 122 11.94 -2.33 -4.03
CA GLY A 122 11.21 -3.15 -3.07
C GLY A 122 11.34 -2.62 -1.63
N PRO A 123 10.43 -3.03 -0.71
CA PRO A 123 10.39 -2.57 0.69
C PRO A 123 11.72 -2.73 1.45
N ARG A 124 12.53 -3.72 1.07
CA ARG A 124 13.88 -3.92 1.59
C ARG A 124 14.83 -2.75 1.35
N THR A 125 14.72 -2.06 0.22
CA THR A 125 15.58 -0.92 -0.13
C THR A 125 15.16 0.32 0.67
N VAL A 126 13.86 0.52 0.85
CA VAL A 126 13.29 1.64 1.63
C VAL A 126 13.62 1.52 3.13
N ARG A 127 13.58 0.30 3.69
CA ARG A 127 14.01 0.05 5.08
C ARG A 127 15.48 0.40 5.32
N HIS A 128 16.33 0.30 4.30
CA HIS A 128 17.76 0.62 4.42
C HIS A 128 17.99 2.14 4.53
N SER A 129 17.23 2.97 3.80
CA SER A 129 17.32 4.44 3.86
C SER A 129 16.75 5.05 5.14
N ALA A 130 15.80 4.38 5.80
CA ALA A 130 15.24 4.83 7.08
C ALA A 130 16.21 4.67 8.28
N ARG A 131 17.36 4.01 8.08
CA ARG A 131 18.33 3.74 9.16
C ARG A 131 19.57 4.61 9.05
N ARG A 132 19.42 5.89 9.38
CA ARG A 132 20.55 6.72 9.84
C ARG A 132 20.20 7.33 11.20
N PRO A 133 20.73 6.80 12.31
CA PRO A 133 20.78 7.59 13.53
C PRO A 133 21.67 8.81 13.25
N ARG A 134 21.12 10.01 13.44
CA ARG A 134 21.95 11.22 13.54
C ARG A 134 22.88 11.02 14.73
N PRO A 135 24.21 11.07 14.59
CA PRO A 135 25.06 11.22 15.76
C PRO A 135 24.67 12.54 16.42
N ALA A 136 24.31 12.49 17.70
CA ALA A 136 24.23 13.69 18.51
C ALA A 136 25.63 14.32 18.50
N HIS A 137 25.76 15.44 17.78
CA HIS A 137 26.98 16.21 17.78
C HIS A 137 27.29 16.64 19.22
N SER A 138 28.45 16.16 19.65
CA SER A 138 29.34 16.67 20.67
C SER A 138 29.08 18.13 21.06
N ALA A 139 28.51 18.36 22.23
CA ALA A 139 28.71 19.60 22.96
C ALA A 139 29.98 19.43 23.82
N HIS A 140 31.12 19.72 23.19
CA HIS A 140 32.33 20.12 23.89
C HIS A 140 32.15 21.61 24.19
N SER A 141 32.05 22.02 25.45
CA SER A 141 32.56 23.33 25.87
C SER A 141 32.62 23.48 27.39
N ALA A 142 33.84 23.77 27.85
CA ALA A 142 34.25 24.48 29.06
C ALA A 142 33.81 23.89 30.41
N ALA A 143 34.70 23.24 31.15
CA ALA A 143 35.79 23.84 31.92
C ALA A 143 35.31 24.84 32.99
N SER A 144 35.59 24.44 34.23
CA SER A 144 35.56 25.09 35.55
C SER A 144 35.92 26.58 35.58
N PRO A 145 35.66 27.29 36.69
CA PRO A 145 36.28 27.00 38.01
C PRO A 145 35.37 26.29 39.01
#